data_AF-A0AAW1AXF1-F1
#
_entry.id   AF-A0AAW1AXF1-F1
#
_cell.length_a   1.000
_cell.length_b   1.000
_cell.length_c   1.000
_cell.angle_alpha   90.00
_cell.angle_beta   90.00
_cell.angle_gamma   90.00
#
_symmetry.space_group_name_H-M   'P 1'
#
loop_
_entity.id
_entity.type
_entity.pdbx_description
1 polymer ?
#
loop_
_entity_poly.entity_id
_entity_poly.type
_entity_poly.pdbx_seq_one_letter_code
_entity_poly.pdbx_strand_id
1 'polypeptide(L)'
;MKTLDSKKEEYCQKNKEKSSEICSALLASLSEGLEQNIKNGSYSRAGGHQEFLNDLQKVEKQFFDTPKKGIMAWKILKKFLRGKEDISKAILQNDKALQMNEKEIADEKMKAKAKELEKEVQKLEKEMSKQKSADHKQSQDMNFHMLKKKRLEEKKQRLEEYEKMIESKLREQKALLEEGFEKEASQLNEEIEELRKKKEEVEKPSWISSALENLKTAIREKLSKIHEEVIEPVVDRFKTLIQNTSSKD
;
A
#
# COMPACT_ATOMS: atom_id res chain seq x y z
N MET A 1 -12.93 62.63 -72.93
CA MET A 1 -11.49 62.24 -72.88
C MET A 1 -11.17 61.92 -71.42
N LYS A 2 -10.76 60.69 -71.06
CA LYS A 2 -10.38 60.38 -69.66
C LYS A 2 -9.14 61.22 -69.30
N THR A 3 -9.18 61.93 -68.16
CA THR A 3 -8.03 62.68 -67.63
C THR A 3 -6.91 61.71 -67.24
N LEU A 4 -5.66 62.20 -67.21
CA LEU A 4 -4.49 61.40 -66.82
C LEU A 4 -4.70 60.76 -65.43
N ASP A 5 -5.29 61.51 -64.49
CA ASP A 5 -5.57 61.05 -63.13
C ASP A 5 -6.57 59.89 -63.09
N SER A 6 -7.62 59.94 -63.92
CA SER A 6 -8.59 58.85 -64.02
C SER A 6 -7.95 57.56 -64.55
N LYS A 7 -7.03 57.65 -65.51
CA LYS A 7 -6.28 56.49 -66.00
C LYS A 7 -5.34 55.94 -64.93
N LYS A 8 -4.65 56.81 -64.19
CA LYS A 8 -3.75 56.42 -63.08
C LYS A 8 -4.51 55.64 -62.01
N GLU A 9 -5.67 56.12 -61.58
CA GLU A 9 -6.51 55.43 -60.59
C GLU A 9 -6.96 54.05 -61.09
N GLU A 10 -7.37 53.95 -62.36
CA GLU A 10 -7.75 52.67 -63.00
C GLU A 10 -6.58 51.66 -62.99
N TYR A 11 -5.36 52.09 -63.32
CA TYR A 11 -4.18 51.23 -63.25
C TYR A 11 -3.81 50.85 -61.81
N CYS A 12 -3.93 51.78 -60.86
CA CYS A 12 -3.69 51.49 -59.44
C CYS A 12 -4.68 50.45 -58.92
N GLN A 13 -5.96 50.55 -59.29
CA GLN A 13 -6.98 49.58 -58.91
C GLN A 13 -6.72 48.20 -59.52
N LYS A 14 -6.44 48.14 -60.83
CA LYS A 14 -6.04 46.89 -61.52
C LYS A 14 -4.80 46.25 -60.88
N ASN A 15 -3.83 47.05 -60.45
CA ASN A 15 -2.63 46.55 -59.77
C ASN A 15 -2.95 45.96 -58.40
N LYS A 16 -3.84 46.59 -57.62
CA LYS A 16 -4.32 46.03 -56.33
C LYS A 16 -5.04 44.71 -56.55
N GLU A 17 -5.94 44.64 -57.53
CA GLU A 17 -6.70 43.43 -57.87
C GLU A 17 -5.77 42.30 -58.28
N LYS A 18 -4.87 42.56 -59.24
CA LYS A 18 -3.92 41.55 -59.70
C LYS A 18 -2.98 41.06 -58.59
N SER A 19 -2.50 41.98 -57.75
CA SER A 19 -1.67 41.60 -56.59
C SER A 19 -2.47 40.76 -55.58
N SER A 20 -3.74 41.08 -55.35
CA SER A 20 -4.62 40.31 -54.47
C SER A 20 -4.85 38.89 -54.99
N GLU A 21 -5.11 38.73 -56.29
CA GLU A 21 -5.28 37.42 -56.94
C GLU A 21 -4.03 36.56 -56.81
N ILE A 22 -2.86 37.12 -57.15
CA ILE A 22 -1.57 36.43 -57.07
C ILE A 22 -1.30 35.98 -55.63
N CYS A 23 -1.47 36.86 -54.65
CA CYS A 23 -1.22 36.53 -53.25
C CYS A 23 -2.18 35.45 -52.72
N SER A 24 -3.46 35.51 -53.11
CA SER A 24 -4.46 34.53 -52.65
C SER A 24 -4.21 33.15 -53.25
N ALA A 25 -3.92 33.07 -54.55
CA ALA A 25 -3.58 31.82 -55.21
C ALA A 25 -2.28 31.20 -54.66
N LEU A 26 -1.27 32.05 -54.41
CA LEU A 26 -0.02 31.60 -53.80
C LEU A 26 -0.25 31.04 -52.40
N LEU A 27 -1.00 31.74 -51.53
CA LEU A 27 -1.30 31.23 -50.19
C LEU A 27 -2.08 29.92 -50.25
N ALA A 28 -3.08 29.81 -51.11
CA ALA A 28 -3.86 28.58 -51.25
C ALA A 28 -2.99 27.37 -51.64
N SER A 29 -2.01 27.59 -52.52
CA SER A 29 -1.03 26.55 -52.89
C SER A 29 -0.06 26.22 -51.75
N LEU A 30 0.52 27.23 -51.10
CA LEU A 30 1.47 27.02 -50.00
C LEU A 30 0.80 26.38 -48.78
N SER A 31 -0.46 26.71 -48.50
CA SER A 31 -1.21 26.20 -47.35
C SER A 31 -1.92 24.88 -47.62
N GLU A 32 -1.85 24.30 -48.82
CA GLU A 32 -2.61 23.10 -49.17
C GLU A 32 -2.39 21.96 -48.16
N GLY A 33 -1.14 21.66 -47.83
CA GLY A 33 -0.80 20.64 -46.84
C GLY A 33 -1.31 20.98 -45.43
N LEU A 34 -1.22 22.24 -45.02
CA LEU A 34 -1.76 22.72 -43.74
C LEU A 34 -3.29 22.49 -43.69
N GLU A 35 -4.02 22.84 -44.74
CA GLU A 35 -5.48 22.67 -44.82
C GLU A 35 -5.89 21.19 -44.83
N GLN A 36 -5.12 20.34 -45.52
CA GLN A 36 -5.34 18.90 -45.51
C GLN A 36 -5.12 18.31 -44.10
N ASN A 37 -4.06 18.71 -43.40
CA ASN A 37 -3.78 18.28 -42.03
C ASN A 37 -4.90 18.73 -41.07
N ILE A 38 -5.42 19.96 -41.22
CA ILE A 38 -6.57 20.44 -40.45
C ILE A 38 -7.80 19.56 -40.73
N LYS A 39 -8.13 19.34 -42.01
CA LYS A 39 -9.31 18.58 -42.43
C LYS A 39 -9.26 17.12 -41.95
N ASN A 40 -8.08 16.52 -41.97
CA ASN A 40 -7.86 15.15 -41.52
C ASN A 40 -7.79 15.03 -39.99
N GLY A 41 -7.83 16.15 -39.27
CA GLY A 41 -7.68 16.17 -37.80
C GLY A 41 -6.29 15.74 -37.34
N SER A 42 -5.26 15.89 -38.16
CA SER A 42 -3.89 15.41 -37.86
C SER A 42 -3.28 16.08 -36.62
N TYR A 43 -3.75 17.26 -36.25
CA TYR A 43 -3.34 18.00 -35.05
C TYR A 43 -4.12 17.63 -33.78
N SER A 44 -5.11 16.74 -33.86
CA SER A 44 -5.93 16.31 -32.71
C SER A 44 -5.22 15.25 -31.86
N ARG A 45 -4.00 15.55 -31.43
CA ARG A 45 -3.13 14.67 -30.64
C ARG A 45 -2.26 15.50 -29.69
N ALA A 46 -1.68 14.84 -28.68
CA ALA A 46 -0.74 15.48 -27.76
C ALA A 46 0.43 16.14 -28.53
N GLY A 47 0.66 17.43 -28.28
CA GLY A 47 1.66 18.25 -28.98
C GLY A 47 1.22 18.78 -30.36
N GLY A 48 -0.01 18.46 -30.81
CA GLY A 48 -0.50 18.82 -32.13
C GLY A 48 -0.66 20.34 -32.34
N HIS A 49 -0.83 21.12 -31.27
CA HIS A 49 -0.87 22.59 -31.38
C HIS A 49 0.47 23.16 -31.83
N GLN A 50 1.58 22.64 -31.32
CA GLN A 50 2.91 23.09 -31.70
C GLN A 50 3.22 22.74 -33.16
N GLU A 51 2.83 21.54 -33.60
CA GLU A 51 2.97 21.13 -35.01
C GLU A 51 2.19 22.07 -35.94
N PHE A 52 0.95 22.41 -35.58
CA PHE A 52 0.13 23.37 -36.32
C PHE A 52 0.80 24.74 -36.44
N LEU A 53 1.37 25.27 -35.35
CA LEU A 53 2.09 26.55 -35.36
C LEU A 53 3.32 26.51 -36.26
N ASN A 54 4.08 25.41 -36.24
CA ASN A 54 5.25 25.23 -37.09
C ASN A 54 4.86 25.22 -38.58
N ASP A 55 3.81 24.49 -38.94
CA ASP A 55 3.30 24.45 -40.31
C ASP A 55 2.76 25.81 -40.77
N LEU A 56 2.06 26.54 -39.89
CA LEU A 56 1.59 27.90 -40.17
C LEU A 56 2.76 28.87 -40.40
N GLN A 57 3.80 28.79 -39.57
CA GLN A 57 5.02 29.60 -39.72
C GLN A 57 5.79 29.25 -40.99
N LYS A 58 5.80 27.97 -41.38
CA LYS A 58 6.41 27.53 -42.65
C LYS A 58 5.71 28.15 -43.86
N VAL A 59 4.37 28.15 -43.87
CA VAL A 59 3.57 28.81 -44.91
C VAL A 59 3.87 30.31 -44.96
N GLU A 60 3.92 30.97 -43.79
CA GLU A 60 4.25 32.39 -43.70
C GLU A 60 5.64 32.71 -44.27
N LYS A 61 6.65 31.92 -43.88
CA LYS A 61 8.03 32.08 -44.38
C LYS A 61 8.10 31.91 -45.90
N GLN A 62 7.54 30.82 -46.42
CA GLN A 62 7.52 30.54 -47.86
C GLN A 62 6.78 31.65 -48.64
N PHE A 63 5.71 32.19 -48.05
CA PHE A 63 5.00 33.32 -48.64
C PHE A 63 5.90 34.55 -48.70
N PHE A 64 6.65 34.89 -47.64
CA PHE A 64 7.59 36.02 -47.66
C PHE A 64 8.74 35.84 -48.65
N ASP A 65 9.28 34.64 -48.78
CA ASP A 65 10.42 34.33 -49.65
C ASP A 65 10.06 34.39 -51.15
N THR A 66 8.77 34.26 -51.51
CA THR A 66 8.33 34.25 -52.93
C THR A 66 8.36 35.66 -53.56
N PRO A 67 9.10 35.95 -54.64
CA PRO A 67 9.12 37.28 -55.25
C PRO A 67 7.82 37.63 -56.02
N LYS A 68 7.69 38.89 -56.48
CA LYS A 68 6.61 39.37 -57.40
C LYS A 68 5.16 39.27 -56.89
N LYS A 69 4.93 39.33 -55.58
CA LYS A 69 3.58 39.27 -54.95
C LYS A 69 2.74 40.54 -55.13
N GLY A 70 3.39 41.69 -55.32
CA GLY A 70 2.75 43.00 -55.46
C GLY A 70 2.35 43.66 -54.13
N ILE A 71 1.62 44.78 -54.22
CA ILE A 71 1.35 45.70 -53.10
C ILE A 71 0.37 45.17 -52.03
N MET A 72 -0.37 44.08 -52.30
CA MET A 72 -1.41 43.55 -51.40
C MET A 72 -0.93 42.44 -50.47
N ALA A 73 0.32 41.98 -50.59
CA ALA A 73 0.85 40.79 -49.92
C ALA A 73 0.57 40.74 -48.41
N TRP A 74 0.91 41.82 -47.69
CA TRP A 74 0.72 41.91 -46.24
C TRP A 74 -0.75 41.81 -45.83
N LYS A 75 -1.65 42.50 -46.56
CA LYS A 75 -3.09 42.52 -46.22
C LYS A 75 -3.72 41.15 -46.38
N ILE A 76 -3.33 40.42 -47.43
CA ILE A 76 -3.85 39.09 -47.73
C ILE A 76 -3.32 38.06 -46.73
N LEU A 77 -2.02 38.07 -46.42
CA LEU A 77 -1.42 37.22 -45.39
C LEU A 77 -2.07 37.45 -44.02
N LYS A 78 -2.24 38.72 -43.61
CA LYS A 78 -2.88 39.04 -42.33
C LYS A 78 -4.32 38.50 -42.23
N LYS A 79 -5.09 38.55 -43.33
CA LYS A 79 -6.43 37.98 -43.38
C LYS A 79 -6.41 36.46 -43.26
N PHE A 80 -5.47 35.81 -43.94
CA PHE A 80 -5.27 34.36 -43.86
C PHE A 80 -4.94 33.91 -42.43
N LEU A 81 -3.93 34.52 -41.80
CA LEU A 81 -3.51 34.18 -40.42
C LEU A 81 -4.66 34.37 -39.42
N ARG A 82 -5.43 35.47 -39.55
CA ARG A 82 -6.61 35.71 -38.72
C ARG A 82 -7.66 34.60 -38.88
N GLY A 83 -7.85 34.09 -40.10
CA GLY A 83 -8.74 32.95 -40.36
C GLY A 83 -8.30 31.64 -39.71
N LYS A 84 -7.07 31.56 -39.19
CA LYS A 84 -6.51 30.39 -38.50
C LYS A 84 -6.53 30.48 -36.98
N GLU A 85 -6.89 31.63 -36.41
CA GLU A 85 -6.88 31.85 -34.96
C GLU A 85 -7.84 30.92 -34.23
N ASP A 86 -9.08 30.77 -34.71
CA ASP A 86 -10.08 29.94 -34.02
C ASP A 86 -9.76 28.45 -34.14
N ILE A 87 -9.18 28.03 -35.27
CA ILE A 87 -8.66 26.67 -35.46
C ILE A 87 -7.51 26.41 -34.50
N SER A 88 -6.56 27.35 -34.38
CA SER A 88 -5.44 27.24 -33.44
C SER A 88 -5.92 27.11 -31.99
N LYS A 89 -6.92 27.91 -31.59
CA LYS A 89 -7.53 27.84 -30.25
C LYS A 89 -8.19 26.49 -29.99
N ALA A 90 -8.95 25.97 -30.96
CA ALA A 90 -9.60 24.66 -30.83
C ALA A 90 -8.58 23.52 -30.67
N ILE A 91 -7.51 23.54 -31.48
CA ILE A 91 -6.42 22.55 -31.36
C ILE A 91 -5.75 22.65 -29.98
N LEU A 92 -5.45 23.88 -29.51
CA LEU A 92 -4.84 24.10 -28.19
C LEU A 92 -5.71 23.56 -27.04
N GLN A 93 -7.02 23.76 -27.12
CA GLN A 93 -7.94 23.25 -26.11
C GLN A 93 -7.95 21.72 -26.07
N ASN A 94 -7.98 21.08 -27.24
CA ASN A 94 -7.92 19.62 -27.33
C ASN A 94 -6.59 19.06 -26.79
N ASP A 95 -5.47 19.66 -27.20
CA ASP A 95 -4.13 19.26 -26.74
C ASP A 95 -4.00 19.33 -25.21
N LYS A 96 -4.48 20.42 -24.60
CA LYS A 96 -4.54 20.57 -23.14
C LYS A 96 -5.44 19.54 -22.46
N ALA A 97 -6.61 19.25 -23.05
CA ALA A 97 -7.54 18.27 -22.52
C ALA A 97 -6.94 16.85 -22.55
N LEU A 98 -6.26 16.48 -23.65
CA LEU A 98 -5.55 15.21 -23.75
C LEU A 98 -4.45 15.10 -22.70
N GLN A 99 -3.64 16.13 -22.53
CA GLN A 99 -2.57 16.14 -21.53
C GLN A 99 -3.11 16.02 -20.09
N MET A 100 -4.25 16.65 -19.80
CA MET A 100 -4.90 16.54 -18.49
C MET A 100 -5.43 15.12 -18.24
N ASN A 101 -6.14 14.54 -19.21
CA ASN A 101 -6.68 13.19 -19.12
C ASN A 101 -5.57 12.13 -18.99
N GLU A 102 -4.46 12.28 -19.71
CA GLU A 102 -3.31 11.37 -19.59
C GLU A 102 -2.69 11.40 -18.19
N LYS A 103 -2.57 12.60 -17.59
CA LYS A 103 -2.10 12.75 -16.20
C LYS A 103 -3.07 12.10 -15.21
N GLU A 104 -4.36 12.33 -15.37
CA GLU A 104 -5.39 11.76 -14.50
C GLU A 104 -5.39 10.23 -14.54
N ILE A 105 -5.33 9.64 -15.74
CA ILE A 105 -5.20 8.17 -15.90
C ILE A 105 -3.90 7.65 -15.28
N ALA A 106 -2.79 8.38 -15.39
CA ALA A 106 -1.52 7.99 -14.78
C ALA A 106 -1.62 8.02 -13.24
N ASP A 107 -2.20 9.08 -12.68
CA ASP A 107 -2.40 9.24 -11.24
C ASP A 107 -3.34 8.17 -10.68
N GLU A 108 -4.45 7.88 -11.36
CA GLU A 108 -5.36 6.79 -11.00
C GLU A 108 -4.65 5.42 -11.00
N LYS A 109 -3.85 5.14 -12.04
CA LYS A 109 -3.06 3.90 -12.12
C LYS A 109 -2.03 3.81 -10.99
N MET A 110 -1.39 4.91 -10.62
CA MET A 110 -0.47 4.95 -9.49
C MET A 110 -1.20 4.71 -8.16
N LYS A 111 -2.33 5.39 -7.93
CA LYS A 111 -3.17 5.17 -6.75
C LYS A 111 -3.66 3.71 -6.65
N ALA A 112 -4.11 3.13 -7.76
CA ALA A 112 -4.57 1.74 -7.81
C ALA A 112 -3.44 0.76 -7.46
N LYS A 113 -2.24 0.93 -8.04
CA LYS A 113 -1.06 0.12 -7.71
C LYS A 113 -0.63 0.28 -6.26
N ALA A 114 -0.62 1.50 -5.72
CA ALA A 114 -0.30 1.75 -4.32
C ALA A 114 -1.28 1.00 -3.39
N LYS A 115 -2.58 1.08 -3.69
CA LYS A 115 -3.62 0.38 -2.92
C LYS A 115 -3.52 -1.14 -3.02
N GLU A 116 -3.09 -1.67 -4.16
CA GLU A 116 -2.84 -3.11 -4.33
C GLU A 116 -1.65 -3.58 -3.47
N LEU A 117 -0.53 -2.84 -3.50
CA LEU A 117 0.64 -3.11 -2.66
C LEU A 117 0.30 -3.02 -1.17
N GLU A 118 -0.45 -2.00 -0.74
CA GLU A 118 -0.91 -1.88 0.64
C GLU A 118 -1.75 -3.08 1.08
N LYS A 119 -2.66 -3.55 0.23
CA LYS A 119 -3.47 -4.75 0.53
C LYS A 119 -2.60 -5.99 0.67
N GLU A 120 -1.59 -6.15 -0.18
CA GLU A 120 -0.70 -7.31 -0.12
C GLU A 120 0.19 -7.29 1.13
N VAL A 121 0.74 -6.13 1.48
CA VAL A 121 1.47 -5.92 2.74
C VAL A 121 0.57 -6.25 3.94
N GLN A 122 -0.67 -5.76 3.97
CA GLN A 122 -1.62 -6.07 5.03
C GLN A 122 -1.96 -7.57 5.14
N LYS A 123 -2.01 -8.31 4.03
CA LYS A 123 -2.21 -9.77 4.08
C LYS A 123 -1.00 -10.46 4.68
N LEU A 124 0.21 -10.11 4.24
CA LEU A 124 1.46 -10.68 4.76
C LEU A 124 1.63 -10.38 6.25
N GLU A 125 1.33 -9.16 6.69
CA GLU A 125 1.36 -8.80 8.12
C GLU A 125 0.37 -9.62 8.94
N LYS A 126 -0.86 -9.82 8.43
CA LYS A 126 -1.87 -10.68 9.10
C LYS A 126 -1.40 -12.13 9.19
N GLU A 127 -0.82 -12.66 8.13
CA GLU A 127 -0.29 -14.03 8.10
C GLU A 127 0.88 -14.21 9.07
N MET A 128 1.85 -13.30 9.05
CA MET A 128 2.97 -13.25 9.98
C MET A 128 2.50 -13.14 11.44
N SER A 129 1.49 -12.30 11.71
CA SER A 129 0.92 -12.17 13.05
C SER A 129 0.21 -13.45 13.51
N LYS A 130 -0.51 -14.13 12.62
CA LYS A 130 -1.16 -15.41 12.92
C LYS A 130 -0.12 -16.48 13.23
N GLN A 131 0.94 -16.58 12.41
CA GLN A 131 2.02 -17.54 12.62
C GLN A 131 2.72 -17.30 13.97
N LYS A 132 3.13 -16.05 14.25
CA LYS A 132 3.74 -15.71 15.55
C LYS A 132 2.85 -16.07 16.74
N SER A 133 1.54 -15.85 16.64
CA SER A 133 0.59 -16.23 17.70
C SER A 133 0.48 -17.75 17.87
N ALA A 134 0.43 -18.49 16.76
CA ALA A 134 0.40 -19.95 16.78
C ALA A 134 1.68 -20.55 17.39
N ASP A 135 2.85 -20.07 16.97
CA ASP A 135 4.14 -20.48 17.51
C ASP A 135 4.24 -20.17 19.01
N HIS A 136 3.75 -18.99 19.43
CA HIS A 136 3.71 -18.62 20.84
C HIS A 136 2.81 -19.55 21.66
N LYS A 137 1.61 -19.89 21.15
CA LYS A 137 0.70 -20.84 21.82
C LYS A 137 1.34 -22.22 21.94
N GLN A 138 1.96 -22.72 20.87
CA GLN A 138 2.66 -24.02 20.90
C GLN A 138 3.80 -24.01 21.90
N SER A 139 4.62 -22.95 21.93
CA SER A 139 5.71 -22.81 22.89
C SER A 139 5.21 -22.80 24.33
N GLN A 140 4.14 -22.06 24.62
CA GLN A 140 3.51 -22.04 25.95
C GLN A 140 2.99 -23.43 26.36
N ASP A 141 2.32 -24.16 25.46
CA ASP A 141 1.82 -25.50 25.74
C ASP A 141 2.96 -26.51 25.97
N MET A 142 4.04 -26.44 25.19
CA MET A 142 5.23 -27.26 25.41
C MET A 142 5.91 -26.94 26.75
N ASN A 143 6.05 -25.66 27.09
CA ASN A 143 6.61 -25.23 28.36
C ASN A 143 5.77 -25.73 29.54
N PHE A 144 4.45 -25.62 29.43
CA PHE A 144 3.52 -26.14 30.43
C PHE A 144 3.66 -27.65 30.61
N HIS A 145 3.72 -28.41 29.51
CA HIS A 145 3.91 -29.85 29.56
C HIS A 145 5.25 -30.23 30.23
N MET A 146 6.32 -29.52 29.90
CA MET A 146 7.64 -29.72 30.49
C MET A 146 7.65 -29.42 31.99
N LEU A 147 7.06 -28.30 32.43
CA LEU A 147 6.94 -27.95 33.84
C LEU A 147 6.12 -28.99 34.62
N LYS A 148 5.01 -29.47 34.04
CA LYS A 148 4.20 -30.54 34.63
C LYS A 148 5.01 -31.82 34.81
N LYS A 149 5.76 -32.24 33.78
CA LYS A 149 6.62 -33.43 33.85
C LYS A 149 7.70 -33.27 34.93
N LYS A 150 8.42 -32.14 34.96
CA LYS A 150 9.48 -31.88 35.94
C LYS A 150 8.95 -31.93 37.38
N ARG A 151 7.80 -31.32 37.64
CA ARG A 151 7.18 -31.35 38.98
C ARG A 151 6.78 -32.77 39.41
N LEU A 152 6.25 -33.58 38.48
CA LEU A 152 5.90 -34.97 38.77
C LEU A 152 7.16 -35.78 39.12
N GLU A 153 8.26 -35.57 38.40
CA GLU A 153 9.55 -36.19 38.69
C GLU A 153 10.10 -35.75 40.06
N GLU A 154 10.10 -34.44 40.36
CA GLU A 154 10.52 -33.90 41.66
C GLU A 154 9.65 -34.44 42.81
N LYS A 155 8.34 -34.60 42.59
CA LYS A 155 7.45 -35.23 43.57
C LYS A 155 7.84 -36.69 43.82
N LYS A 156 8.10 -37.46 42.75
CA LYS A 156 8.54 -38.86 42.85
C LYS A 156 9.87 -38.98 43.60
N GLN A 157 10.86 -38.16 43.26
CA GLN A 157 12.17 -38.14 43.92
C GLN A 157 12.04 -37.85 45.41
N ARG A 158 11.25 -36.85 45.81
CA ARG A 158 11.00 -36.57 47.23
C ARG A 158 10.35 -37.75 47.96
N LEU A 159 9.41 -38.44 47.34
CA LEU A 159 8.77 -39.61 47.94
C LEU A 159 9.76 -40.76 48.15
N GLU A 160 10.63 -41.03 47.16
CA GLU A 160 11.71 -42.02 47.28
C GLU A 160 12.73 -41.64 48.37
N GLU A 161 13.06 -40.35 48.51
CA GLU A 161 13.94 -39.86 49.59
C GLU A 161 13.32 -40.08 50.97
N TYR A 162 12.03 -39.77 51.15
CA TYR A 162 11.32 -40.05 52.40
C TYR A 162 11.29 -41.55 52.70
N GLU A 163 11.04 -42.40 51.71
CA GLU A 163 11.07 -43.86 51.88
C GLU A 163 12.43 -44.36 52.35
N LYS A 164 13.51 -43.96 51.67
CA LYS A 164 14.87 -44.33 52.05
C LYS A 164 15.23 -43.85 53.47
N MET A 165 14.81 -42.64 53.84
CA MET A 165 15.08 -42.08 55.16
C MET A 165 14.31 -42.83 56.26
N ILE A 166 13.04 -43.17 56.01
CA ILE A 166 12.21 -43.98 56.92
C ILE A 166 12.80 -45.38 57.06
N GLU A 167 13.19 -46.05 55.97
CA GLU A 167 13.82 -47.38 56.00
C GLU A 167 15.15 -47.40 56.75
N SER A 168 15.97 -46.35 56.61
CA SER A 168 17.22 -46.22 57.35
C SER A 168 16.95 -46.09 58.86
N LYS A 169 16.01 -45.22 59.25
CA LYS A 169 15.67 -45.02 60.67
C LYS A 169 14.98 -46.23 61.29
N LEU A 170 14.17 -46.97 60.54
CA LEU A 170 13.57 -48.23 61.00
C LEU A 170 14.64 -49.30 61.29
N ARG A 171 15.69 -49.37 60.47
CA ARG A 171 16.83 -50.27 60.71
C ARG A 171 17.60 -49.88 61.97
N GLU A 172 17.87 -48.59 62.14
CA GLU A 172 18.56 -48.05 63.32
C GLU A 172 17.74 -48.28 64.60
N GLN A 173 16.44 -48.01 64.57
CA GLN A 173 15.51 -48.29 65.66
C GLN A 173 15.53 -49.77 66.06
N LYS A 174 15.53 -50.68 65.07
CA LYS A 174 15.59 -52.12 65.33
C LYS A 174 16.89 -52.53 66.04
N ALA A 175 18.03 -51.99 65.60
CA ALA A 175 19.32 -52.26 66.23
C ALA A 175 19.39 -51.76 67.68
N LEU A 176 18.89 -50.55 67.95
CA LEU A 176 18.83 -50.00 69.32
C LEU A 176 17.93 -50.82 70.25
N LEU A 177 16.82 -51.36 69.75
CA LEU A 177 15.96 -52.27 70.49
C LEU A 177 16.66 -53.60 70.80
N GLU A 178 17.43 -54.15 69.85
CA GLU A 178 18.24 -55.36 70.05
C GLU A 178 19.36 -55.14 71.09
N GLU A 179 19.91 -53.93 71.19
CA GLU A 179 20.93 -53.54 72.19
C GLU A 179 20.36 -53.09 73.55
N GLY A 180 19.02 -52.97 73.68
CA GLY A 180 18.34 -52.62 74.94
C GLY A 180 18.15 -51.12 75.20
N PHE A 181 18.41 -50.25 74.22
CA PHE A 181 18.25 -48.79 74.31
C PHE A 181 16.81 -48.34 73.97
N GLU A 182 15.84 -48.68 74.85
CA GLU A 182 14.41 -48.43 74.60
C GLU A 182 14.05 -46.94 74.46
N LYS A 183 14.72 -46.06 75.20
CA LYS A 183 14.41 -44.63 75.21
C LYS A 183 14.81 -43.97 73.88
N GLU A 184 15.99 -44.29 73.37
CA GLU A 184 16.52 -43.84 72.09
C GLU A 184 15.69 -44.40 70.92
N ALA A 185 15.26 -45.67 71.02
CA ALA A 185 14.36 -46.27 70.03
C ALA A 185 12.97 -45.60 69.99
N SER A 186 12.48 -45.13 71.14
CA SER A 186 11.23 -44.35 71.23
C SER A 186 11.36 -42.98 70.56
N GLN A 187 12.49 -42.28 70.74
CA GLN A 187 12.75 -41.00 70.06
C GLN A 187 12.83 -41.15 68.53
N LEU A 188 13.50 -42.20 68.05
CA LEU A 188 13.52 -42.53 66.62
C LEU A 188 12.13 -42.86 66.07
N ASN A 189 11.24 -43.45 66.89
CA ASN A 189 9.87 -43.73 66.49
C ASN A 189 9.08 -42.44 66.21
N GLU A 190 9.24 -41.44 67.06
CA GLU A 190 8.60 -40.12 66.89
C GLU A 190 9.09 -39.45 65.59
N GLU A 191 10.39 -39.52 65.30
CA GLU A 191 10.95 -39.00 64.04
C GLU A 191 10.45 -39.75 62.80
N ILE A 192 10.28 -41.08 62.88
CA ILE A 192 9.70 -41.90 61.80
C ILE A 192 8.25 -41.49 61.53
N GLU A 193 7.46 -41.28 62.58
CA GLU A 193 6.07 -40.83 62.43
C GLU A 193 5.98 -39.41 61.85
N GLU A 194 6.89 -38.50 62.23
CA GLU A 194 6.99 -37.19 61.57
C GLU A 194 7.34 -37.29 60.08
N LEU A 195 8.29 -38.15 59.71
CA LEU A 195 8.68 -38.37 58.31
C LEU A 195 7.54 -39.00 57.50
N ARG A 196 6.80 -39.96 58.08
CA ARG A 196 5.60 -40.55 57.47
C ARG A 196 4.53 -39.49 57.20
N LYS A 197 4.29 -38.61 58.17
CA LYS A 197 3.35 -37.49 58.01
C LYS A 197 3.78 -36.53 56.90
N LYS A 198 5.06 -36.15 56.85
CA LYS A 198 5.62 -35.30 55.77
C LYS A 198 5.54 -35.98 54.39
N LYS A 199 5.78 -37.30 54.31
CA LYS A 199 5.61 -38.09 53.08
C LYS A 199 4.15 -38.05 52.61
N GLU A 200 3.21 -38.28 53.50
CA GLU A 200 1.77 -38.27 53.21
C GLU A 200 1.29 -36.89 52.72
N GLU A 201 1.83 -35.80 53.26
CA GLU A 201 1.57 -34.43 52.77
C GLU A 201 2.04 -34.20 51.34
N VAL A 202 3.18 -34.77 50.94
CA VAL A 202 3.69 -34.71 49.56
C VAL A 202 2.87 -35.61 48.63
N GLU A 203 2.37 -36.74 49.13
CA GLU A 203 1.60 -37.73 48.37
C GLU A 203 0.20 -37.22 48.01
N LYS A 204 -0.42 -36.40 48.88
CA LYS A 204 -1.73 -35.78 48.64
C LYS A 204 -1.82 -35.12 47.26
N PRO A 205 -3.01 -35.19 46.60
CA PRO A 205 -3.25 -34.51 45.34
C PRO A 205 -2.91 -33.03 45.47
N SER A 206 -1.97 -32.57 44.66
CA SER A 206 -1.44 -31.22 44.76
C SER A 206 -2.50 -30.21 44.34
N TRP A 207 -2.91 -29.33 45.25
CA TRP A 207 -3.74 -28.13 44.98
C TRP A 207 -3.19 -27.28 43.80
N ILE A 208 -1.90 -27.43 43.53
CA ILE A 208 -1.18 -26.75 42.46
C ILE A 208 -1.57 -27.28 41.06
N SER A 209 -2.11 -28.50 40.93
CA SER A 209 -2.69 -28.98 39.65
C SER A 209 -3.97 -28.21 39.32
N SER A 210 -4.84 -28.02 40.30
CA SER A 210 -6.05 -27.20 40.16
C SER A 210 -5.71 -25.72 39.97
N ALA A 211 -4.69 -25.20 40.67
CA ALA A 211 -4.22 -23.83 40.48
C ALA A 211 -3.60 -23.61 39.09
N LEU A 212 -2.86 -24.58 38.54
CA LEU A 212 -2.30 -24.52 37.20
C LEU A 212 -3.35 -24.60 36.11
N GLU A 213 -4.35 -25.47 36.25
CA GLU A 213 -5.46 -25.54 35.29
C GLU A 213 -6.26 -24.24 35.31
N ASN A 214 -6.57 -23.70 36.50
CA ASN A 214 -7.24 -22.40 36.64
C ASN A 214 -6.42 -21.25 36.03
N LEU A 215 -5.09 -21.27 36.18
CA LEU A 215 -4.20 -20.30 35.53
C LEU A 215 -4.22 -20.45 34.00
N LYS A 216 -4.24 -21.68 33.50
CA LYS A 216 -4.33 -21.98 32.06
C LYS A 216 -5.66 -21.49 31.47
N THR A 217 -6.79 -21.69 32.16
CA THR A 217 -8.10 -21.14 31.76
C THR A 217 -8.12 -19.62 31.83
N ALA A 218 -7.60 -19.02 32.90
CA ALA A 218 -7.58 -17.56 33.07
C ALA A 218 -6.72 -16.86 32.00
N ILE A 219 -5.56 -17.42 31.65
CA ILE A 219 -4.70 -16.90 30.57
C ILE A 219 -5.41 -17.05 29.21
N ARG A 220 -6.08 -18.19 28.97
CA ARG A 220 -6.84 -18.44 27.73
C ARG A 220 -8.00 -17.46 27.58
N GLU A 221 -8.79 -17.24 28.63
CA GLU A 221 -9.90 -16.27 28.64
C GLU A 221 -9.42 -14.82 28.48
N LYS A 222 -8.31 -14.44 29.13
CA LYS A 222 -7.76 -13.09 28.93
C LYS A 222 -7.25 -12.88 27.51
N LEU A 223 -6.60 -13.88 26.91
CA LEU A 223 -6.13 -13.80 25.52
C LEU A 223 -7.29 -13.76 24.52
N SER A 224 -8.39 -14.50 24.77
CA SER A 224 -9.58 -14.42 23.91
C SER A 224 -10.26 -13.06 24.01
N LYS A 225 -10.41 -12.51 25.23
CA LYS A 225 -10.96 -11.16 25.43
C LYS A 225 -10.12 -10.07 24.79
N ILE A 226 -8.79 -10.13 24.86
CA ILE A 226 -7.91 -9.14 24.19
C ILE A 226 -8.06 -9.22 22.67
N HIS A 227 -8.19 -10.43 22.11
CA HIS A 227 -8.42 -10.60 20.68
C HIS A 227 -9.75 -10.00 20.23
N GLU A 228 -10.81 -10.22 21.01
CA GLU A 228 -12.19 -9.80 20.70
C GLU A 228 -12.47 -8.32 21.01
N GLU A 229 -11.93 -7.77 22.11
CA GLU A 229 -12.18 -6.39 22.55
C GLU A 229 -11.19 -5.36 21.97
N VAL A 230 -9.99 -5.79 21.59
CA VAL A 230 -8.92 -4.85 21.17
C VAL A 230 -8.50 -5.08 19.74
N ILE A 231 -8.24 -6.33 19.34
CA ILE A 231 -7.69 -6.60 18.00
C ILE A 231 -8.78 -6.49 16.93
N GLU A 232 -9.94 -7.14 17.11
CA GLU A 232 -11.07 -7.08 16.17
C GLU A 232 -11.58 -5.63 15.92
N PRO A 233 -11.85 -4.80 16.94
CA PRO A 233 -12.38 -3.45 16.72
C PRO A 233 -11.36 -2.49 16.11
N VAL A 234 -10.07 -2.69 16.38
CA VAL A 234 -8.99 -1.91 15.74
C VAL A 234 -8.90 -2.29 14.27
N VAL A 235 -8.94 -3.58 13.93
CA VAL A 235 -8.94 -4.06 12.55
C VAL A 235 -10.17 -3.55 11.77
N ASP A 236 -11.34 -3.51 12.40
CA ASP A 236 -12.56 -2.99 11.78
C ASP A 236 -12.57 -1.46 11.66
N ARG A 237 -11.99 -0.72 12.61
CA ARG A 237 -11.73 0.72 12.46
C ARG A 237 -10.80 1.02 11.29
N PHE A 238 -9.74 0.21 11.11
CA PHE A 238 -8.86 0.36 9.95
C PHE A 238 -9.57 0.04 8.64
N LYS A 239 -10.39 -1.01 8.57
CA LYS A 239 -11.22 -1.31 7.38
C LYS A 239 -12.19 -0.18 7.03
N THR A 240 -12.91 0.35 8.02
CA THR A 240 -13.88 1.44 7.81
C THR A 240 -13.19 2.74 7.39
N LEU A 241 -12.01 3.05 7.93
CA LEU A 241 -11.19 4.19 7.48
C LEU A 241 -10.76 4.02 6.01
N ILE A 242 -10.29 2.84 5.61
CA ILE A 242 -9.87 2.56 4.23
C ILE A 242 -11.05 2.59 3.24
N GLN A 243 -12.25 2.17 3.66
CA GLN A 243 -13.46 2.26 2.83
C GLN A 243 -13.93 3.71 2.67
N ASN A 244 -13.90 4.50 3.75
CA ASN A 244 -14.35 5.89 3.73
C ASN A 244 -13.40 6.83 2.95
N THR A 245 -12.10 6.52 2.88
CA THR A 245 -11.16 7.25 2.03
C THR A 245 -11.25 6.83 0.56
N SER A 246 -11.76 5.64 0.26
CA SER A 246 -11.90 5.13 -1.11
C SER A 246 -13.24 5.47 -1.78
N SER A 247 -14.21 6.06 -1.06
CA SER A 247 -15.51 6.50 -1.61
C SER A 247 -15.63 8.03 -1.73
N LYS A 248 -14.53 8.77 -1.54
CA LYS A 248 -14.48 10.24 -1.63
C LYS A 248 -13.73 10.78 -2.85
N ASP A 249 -13.19 9.90 -3.68
CA ASP A 249 -12.69 10.18 -5.03
C ASP A 249 -13.68 9.56 -6.03
#